data_AF-A0A1A8SDS4-F1
#
_entry.id   AF-A0A1A8SDS4-F1
#
_cell.length_a   1.000
_cell.length_b   1.000
_cell.length_c   1.000
_cell.angle_alpha   90.00
_cell.angle_beta   90.00
_cell.angle_gamma   90.00
#
_symmetry.space_group_name_H-M   'P 1'
#
loop_
_entity.id
_entity.type
_entity.pdbx_description
1 polymer ?
#
loop_
_entity_poly.entity_id
_entity_poly.type
_entity_poly.pdbx_seq_one_letter_code
_entity_poly.pdbx_strand_id
1 'polypeptide(L)'
;MLPFLFLLAAVSRTAARYTPDWSSLDARPLPSWYDEAKLGVFVHWGVFSVPGFDSEWFWWHWQGQEPPDPKCVSYIKNNYPPEFKYTDFAGQFHAQFFDPEEWADIFKASGAKYVVLTAKHHEGFTNWGSPNSWNWNSVDVGPHRDLVGDLGEAVRNRSLHYGLYNSLYEWFHPLYL
;
A
#
# COMPACT_ATOMS: atom_id res chain seq x y z
N MET A 1 -12.43 57.93 27.22
CA MET A 1 -11.56 56.76 27.48
C MET A 1 -12.40 55.51 27.23
N LEU A 2 -12.13 54.78 26.15
CA LEU A 2 -12.88 53.57 25.77
C LEU A 2 -12.19 52.35 26.41
N PRO A 3 -12.90 51.44 27.11
CA PRO A 3 -12.25 50.30 27.74
C PRO A 3 -11.96 49.22 26.69
N PHE A 4 -10.70 48.82 26.60
CA PHE A 4 -10.25 47.69 25.81
C PHE A 4 -10.69 46.39 26.53
N LEU A 5 -11.64 45.66 25.95
CA LEU A 5 -12.02 44.33 26.41
C LEU A 5 -10.99 43.33 25.87
N PHE A 6 -10.10 42.82 26.73
CA PHE A 6 -9.21 41.71 26.37
C PHE A 6 -10.01 40.41 26.38
N LEU A 7 -10.34 39.89 25.20
CA LEU A 7 -10.88 38.54 25.04
C LEU A 7 -9.72 37.54 25.20
N LEU A 8 -9.65 36.86 26.34
CA LEU A 8 -8.76 35.71 26.52
C LEU A 8 -9.31 34.53 25.71
N ALA A 9 -8.72 34.27 24.55
CA ALA A 9 -8.96 33.04 23.81
C ALA A 9 -8.33 31.87 24.58
N ALA A 10 -9.16 31.06 25.25
CA ALA A 10 -8.73 29.81 25.84
C ALA A 10 -8.43 28.81 24.70
N VAL A 11 -7.16 28.63 24.38
CA VAL A 11 -6.71 27.57 23.48
C VAL A 11 -6.89 26.25 24.22
N SER A 12 -8.00 25.56 23.96
CA SER A 12 -8.19 24.20 24.45
C SER A 12 -7.23 23.28 23.71
N ARG A 13 -6.08 22.99 24.33
CA ARG A 13 -5.20 21.91 23.87
C ARG A 13 -5.94 20.61 24.15
N THR A 14 -6.58 20.04 23.14
CA THR A 14 -7.00 18.64 23.20
C THR A 14 -5.77 17.81 23.47
N ALA A 15 -5.61 17.32 24.70
CA ALA A 15 -4.55 16.40 25.03
C ALA A 15 -4.68 15.18 24.10
N ALA A 16 -3.56 14.77 23.49
CA ALA A 16 -3.55 13.54 22.71
C ALA A 16 -4.00 12.39 23.61
N ARG A 17 -4.96 11.59 23.13
CA ARG A 17 -5.52 10.45 23.88
C ARG A 17 -4.45 9.42 24.30
N TYR A 18 -3.32 9.38 23.60
CA TYR A 18 -2.17 8.51 23.86
C TYR A 18 -0.86 9.32 23.81
N THR A 19 0.11 8.93 24.63
CA THR A 19 1.49 9.46 24.62
C THR A 19 2.44 8.51 23.87
N PRO A 20 3.59 9.01 23.36
CA PRO A 20 4.52 8.21 22.56
C PRO A 20 5.43 7.31 23.44
N ASP A 21 4.83 6.56 24.35
CA ASP A 21 5.49 5.59 25.22
C ASP A 21 4.68 4.28 25.29
N TRP A 22 5.38 3.17 25.54
CA TRP A 22 4.78 1.84 25.48
C TRP A 22 3.63 1.67 26.47
N SER A 23 3.74 2.23 27.69
CA SER A 23 2.69 2.13 28.70
C SER A 23 1.37 2.71 28.18
N SER A 24 1.41 3.87 27.53
CA SER A 24 0.22 4.48 26.93
C SER A 24 -0.28 3.75 25.70
N LEU A 25 0.61 3.34 24.79
CA LEU A 25 0.23 2.71 23.52
C LEU A 25 -0.33 1.30 23.70
N ASP A 26 0.24 0.51 24.63
CA ASP A 26 -0.21 -0.85 24.95
C ASP A 26 -1.54 -0.86 25.72
N ALA A 27 -1.89 0.25 26.39
CA ALA A 27 -3.19 0.41 27.02
C ALA A 27 -4.34 0.61 26.01
N ARG A 28 -4.05 0.75 24.71
CA ARG A 28 -5.09 0.91 23.67
C ARG A 28 -5.83 -0.41 23.48
N PRO A 29 -7.16 -0.46 23.71
CA PRO A 29 -7.93 -1.67 23.50
C PRO A 29 -8.00 -2.02 22.01
N LEU A 30 -8.15 -3.31 21.71
CA LEU A 30 -8.54 -3.77 20.38
C LEU A 30 -9.90 -3.15 20.03
N PRO A 31 -10.07 -2.50 18.86
CA PRO A 31 -11.37 -1.97 18.47
C PRO A 31 -12.35 -3.12 18.23
N SER A 32 -13.57 -3.01 18.77
CA SER A 32 -14.54 -4.12 18.77
C SER A 32 -14.90 -4.61 17.37
N TRP A 33 -15.00 -3.70 16.40
CA TRP A 33 -15.29 -4.06 15.01
C TRP A 33 -14.29 -5.08 14.43
N TYR A 34 -13.01 -5.00 14.83
CA TYR A 34 -11.97 -5.89 14.29
C TYR A 34 -12.11 -7.28 14.87
N ASP A 35 -12.42 -7.37 16.17
CA ASP A 35 -12.76 -8.66 16.76
C ASP A 35 -14.04 -9.22 16.11
N GLU A 36 -15.08 -8.42 15.92
CA GLU A 36 -16.36 -8.84 15.33
C GLU A 36 -16.27 -9.21 13.83
N ALA A 37 -15.29 -8.68 13.10
CA ALA A 37 -15.17 -8.80 11.65
C ALA A 37 -15.00 -10.25 11.16
N LYS A 38 -14.16 -11.03 11.85
CA LYS A 38 -13.79 -12.45 11.61
C LYS A 38 -13.20 -12.81 10.23
N LEU A 39 -13.57 -12.11 9.16
CA LEU A 39 -13.12 -12.34 7.78
C LEU A 39 -12.73 -11.02 7.12
N GLY A 40 -11.56 -11.01 6.49
CA GLY A 40 -11.12 -9.96 5.60
C GLY A 40 -10.40 -10.50 4.39
N VAL A 41 -10.27 -9.66 3.37
CA VAL A 41 -9.57 -9.97 2.12
C VAL A 41 -8.29 -9.16 2.06
N PHE A 42 -7.18 -9.79 1.68
CA PHE A 42 -5.91 -9.14 1.50
C PHE A 42 -5.49 -9.24 0.04
N VAL A 43 -5.17 -8.10 -0.57
CA VAL A 43 -4.74 -7.98 -1.96
C VAL A 43 -3.26 -7.61 -2.02
N HIS A 44 -2.45 -8.50 -2.58
CA HIS A 44 -1.09 -8.18 -3.04
C HIS A 44 -1.16 -7.80 -4.52
N TRP A 45 -0.96 -6.51 -4.79
CA TRP A 45 -1.00 -5.97 -6.14
C TRP A 45 -0.01 -4.82 -6.27
N GLY A 46 0.76 -4.81 -7.35
CA GLY A 46 1.86 -3.87 -7.58
C GLY A 46 2.58 -4.19 -8.88
N VAL A 47 3.79 -3.66 -9.05
CA VAL A 47 4.55 -3.81 -10.29
C VAL A 47 4.93 -5.28 -10.54
N PHE A 48 5.16 -6.07 -9.48
CA PHE A 48 5.35 -7.53 -9.56
C PHE A 48 4.18 -8.27 -10.23
N SER A 49 2.99 -7.67 -10.29
CA SER A 49 1.83 -8.28 -10.97
C SER A 49 1.91 -8.20 -12.50
N VAL A 50 2.77 -7.33 -13.06
CA VAL A 50 2.97 -7.21 -14.51
C VAL A 50 3.60 -8.48 -15.11
N PRO A 51 4.76 -8.98 -14.63
CA PRO A 51 5.27 -10.24 -15.13
C PRO A 51 4.36 -11.41 -14.76
N GLY A 52 3.58 -11.33 -13.68
CA GLY A 52 2.59 -12.35 -13.29
C GLY A 52 3.18 -13.74 -13.12
N PHE A 53 4.48 -13.81 -12.77
CA PHE A 53 5.27 -15.03 -12.76
C PHE A 53 6.00 -15.17 -11.42
N ASP A 54 6.13 -16.42 -10.95
CA ASP A 54 6.65 -16.79 -9.63
C ASP A 54 5.81 -16.26 -8.46
N SER A 55 5.99 -15.01 -8.03
CA SER A 55 5.33 -14.42 -6.86
C SER A 55 5.58 -12.90 -6.78
N GLU A 56 5.05 -12.25 -5.74
CA GLU A 56 5.40 -10.87 -5.39
C GLU A 56 6.89 -10.69 -5.04
N TRP A 57 7.65 -11.79 -4.86
CA TRP A 57 9.10 -11.83 -4.65
C TRP A 57 9.91 -11.91 -5.94
N PHE A 58 9.28 -11.81 -7.11
CA PHE A 58 9.93 -12.00 -8.40
C PHE A 58 11.23 -11.22 -8.56
N TRP A 59 11.28 -9.94 -8.17
CA TRP A 59 12.52 -9.15 -8.25
C TRP A 59 13.64 -9.74 -7.39
N TRP A 60 13.33 -10.15 -6.15
CA TRP A 60 14.31 -10.79 -5.26
C TRP A 60 14.84 -12.09 -5.86
N HIS A 61 13.95 -12.96 -6.35
CA HIS A 61 14.34 -14.24 -6.95
C HIS A 61 15.11 -14.06 -8.27
N TRP A 62 14.86 -12.98 -9.01
CA TRP A 62 15.54 -12.70 -10.27
C TRP A 62 16.90 -11.98 -10.07
N GLN A 63 17.00 -11.00 -9.17
CA GLN A 63 18.14 -10.10 -9.08
C GLN A 63 18.65 -9.83 -7.65
N GLY A 64 17.89 -10.18 -6.62
CA GLY A 64 18.23 -9.87 -5.22
C GLY A 64 18.97 -10.97 -4.47
N GLN A 65 18.61 -12.23 -4.71
CA GLN A 65 19.26 -13.39 -4.09
C GLN A 65 20.46 -13.90 -4.89
N GLU A 66 21.38 -14.59 -4.20
CA GLU A 66 22.55 -15.22 -4.80
C GLU A 66 22.63 -16.72 -4.44
N PRO A 67 22.60 -17.64 -5.43
CA PRO A 67 22.42 -17.38 -6.87
C PRO A 67 20.96 -17.02 -7.23
N PRO A 68 20.72 -16.28 -8.33
CA PRO A 68 19.38 -16.04 -8.86
C PRO A 68 18.63 -17.34 -9.17
N ASP A 69 17.30 -17.33 -9.02
CA ASP A 69 16.46 -18.45 -9.41
C ASP A 69 16.51 -18.64 -10.94
N PRO A 70 17.00 -19.80 -11.44
CA PRO A 70 17.12 -20.06 -12.87
C PRO A 70 15.80 -19.93 -13.64
N LYS A 71 14.65 -20.16 -12.98
CA LYS A 71 13.33 -20.05 -13.63
C LYS A 71 12.98 -18.60 -13.94
N CYS A 72 13.30 -17.67 -13.04
CA CYS A 72 13.04 -16.23 -13.21
C CYS A 72 13.99 -15.65 -14.26
N VAL A 73 15.27 -16.04 -14.23
CA VAL A 73 16.26 -15.65 -15.26
C VAL A 73 15.82 -16.12 -16.65
N SER A 74 15.39 -17.37 -16.77
CA SER A 74 14.91 -17.93 -18.05
C SER A 74 13.63 -17.25 -18.54
N TYR A 75 12.70 -16.95 -17.62
CA TYR A 75 11.47 -16.22 -17.94
C TYR A 75 11.77 -14.85 -18.54
N ILE A 76 12.65 -14.07 -17.92
CA ILE A 76 13.03 -12.75 -18.47
C ILE A 76 13.69 -12.89 -19.83
N LYS A 77 14.68 -13.77 -19.95
CA LYS A 77 15.45 -13.97 -21.19
C LYS A 77 14.55 -14.34 -22.38
N ASN A 78 13.48 -15.09 -22.15
CA ASN A 78 12.62 -15.61 -23.22
C ASN A 78 11.49 -14.64 -23.61
N ASN A 79 11.09 -13.71 -22.74
CA ASN A 79 9.89 -12.89 -22.94
C ASN A 79 10.18 -11.39 -23.06
N TYR A 80 11.38 -10.93 -22.68
CA TYR A 80 11.74 -9.50 -22.63
C TYR A 80 13.04 -9.23 -23.39
N PRO A 81 13.25 -8.00 -23.89
CA PRO A 81 14.46 -7.66 -24.63
C PRO A 81 15.71 -7.80 -23.76
N PRO A 82 16.90 -7.91 -24.37
CA PRO A 82 18.16 -7.82 -23.65
C PRO A 82 18.22 -6.55 -22.79
N GLU A 83 18.90 -6.64 -21.64
CA GLU A 83 19.10 -5.53 -20.68
C GLU A 83 17.83 -5.01 -19.98
N PHE A 84 16.69 -5.71 -20.11
CA PHE A 84 15.46 -5.38 -19.38
C PHE A 84 15.69 -5.37 -17.87
N LYS A 85 15.21 -4.32 -17.20
CA LYS A 85 15.33 -4.11 -15.75
C LYS A 85 13.98 -4.27 -15.09
N TYR A 86 13.98 -4.62 -13.80
CA TYR A 86 12.74 -4.69 -13.03
C TYR A 86 11.95 -3.37 -13.03
N THR A 87 12.66 -2.24 -13.01
CA THR A 87 12.04 -0.90 -13.07
C THR A 87 11.25 -0.65 -14.35
N ASP A 88 11.56 -1.34 -15.44
CA ASP A 88 10.88 -1.18 -16.73
C ASP A 88 9.44 -1.73 -16.69
N PHE A 89 9.11 -2.60 -15.71
CA PHE A 89 7.76 -3.07 -15.47
C PHE A 89 6.83 -1.96 -14.94
N ALA A 90 7.33 -0.95 -14.26
CA ALA A 90 6.48 0.11 -13.71
C ALA A 90 5.72 0.87 -14.81
N GLY A 91 6.37 1.10 -15.96
CA GLY A 91 5.72 1.71 -17.13
C GLY A 91 4.67 0.82 -17.80
N GLN A 92 4.68 -0.49 -17.52
CA GLN A 92 3.73 -1.48 -18.05
C GLN A 92 2.58 -1.79 -17.07
N PHE A 93 2.69 -1.33 -15.82
CA PHE A 93 1.63 -1.48 -14.83
C PHE A 93 0.53 -0.45 -15.11
N HIS A 94 -0.38 -0.75 -16.02
CA HIS A 94 -1.39 0.22 -16.46
C HIS A 94 -2.67 0.26 -15.62
N ALA A 95 -2.96 -0.82 -14.88
CA ALA A 95 -4.25 -1.01 -14.19
C ALA A 95 -5.48 -0.74 -15.10
N GLN A 96 -5.39 -1.08 -16.39
CA GLN A 96 -6.34 -0.64 -17.42
C GLN A 96 -7.79 -1.05 -17.16
N PHE A 97 -8.00 -2.22 -16.54
CA PHE A 97 -9.32 -2.76 -16.24
C PHE A 97 -9.65 -2.66 -14.74
N PHE A 98 -8.92 -1.85 -13.99
CA PHE A 98 -9.19 -1.67 -12.57
C PHE A 98 -10.44 -0.79 -12.35
N ASP A 99 -11.51 -1.45 -11.90
CA ASP A 99 -12.71 -0.81 -11.38
C ASP A 99 -12.79 -1.04 -9.86
N PRO A 100 -12.56 0.00 -9.03
CA PRO A 100 -12.63 -0.13 -7.58
C PRO A 100 -14.04 -0.43 -7.07
N GLU A 101 -15.08 -0.03 -7.80
CA GLU A 101 -16.48 -0.25 -7.42
C GLU A 101 -16.86 -1.72 -7.60
N GLU A 102 -16.46 -2.32 -8.73
CA GLU A 102 -16.63 -3.74 -8.98
C GLU A 102 -15.90 -4.58 -7.93
N TRP A 103 -14.65 -4.22 -7.61
CA TRP A 103 -13.88 -4.90 -6.57
C TRP A 103 -14.56 -4.81 -5.20
N ALA A 104 -15.03 -3.64 -4.81
CA ALA A 104 -15.71 -3.46 -3.53
C ALA A 104 -17.03 -4.25 -3.45
N ASP A 105 -17.76 -4.38 -4.56
CA ASP A 105 -18.96 -5.20 -4.64
C ASP A 105 -18.62 -6.70 -4.50
N ILE A 106 -17.55 -7.18 -5.14
CA ILE A 106 -17.04 -8.55 -4.97
C ILE A 106 -16.62 -8.81 -3.52
N PHE A 107 -15.89 -7.87 -2.90
CA PHE A 107 -15.44 -8.03 -1.51
C PHE A 107 -16.62 -8.12 -0.55
N LYS A 108 -17.63 -7.26 -0.74
CA LYS A 108 -18.87 -7.33 0.04
C LYS A 108 -19.61 -8.65 -0.17
N ALA A 109 -19.72 -9.11 -1.42
CA ALA A 109 -20.38 -10.36 -1.77
C ALA A 109 -19.68 -11.59 -1.19
N SER A 110 -18.35 -11.54 -1.01
CA SER A 110 -17.58 -12.62 -0.36
C SER A 110 -17.87 -12.78 1.14
N GLY A 111 -18.56 -11.80 1.75
CA GLY A 111 -18.85 -11.77 3.19
C GLY A 111 -17.76 -11.13 4.04
N ALA A 112 -16.67 -10.66 3.42
CA ALA A 112 -15.60 -9.93 4.10
C ALA A 112 -16.15 -8.70 4.83
N LYS A 113 -15.50 -8.35 5.96
CA LYS A 113 -15.81 -7.16 6.76
C LYS A 113 -14.71 -6.10 6.67
N TYR A 114 -13.54 -6.49 6.20
CA TYR A 114 -12.45 -5.56 5.91
C TYR A 114 -11.64 -6.01 4.69
N VAL A 115 -11.02 -5.04 4.04
CA VAL A 115 -10.11 -5.24 2.91
C VAL A 115 -8.78 -4.60 3.23
N VAL A 116 -7.68 -5.28 2.93
CA VAL A 116 -6.33 -4.74 3.03
C VAL A 116 -5.72 -4.72 1.64
N LEU A 117 -5.17 -3.58 1.22
CA LEU A 117 -4.38 -3.45 -0.01
C LEU A 117 -2.92 -3.24 0.34
N THR A 118 -2.00 -3.83 -0.43
CA THR A 118 -0.58 -3.43 -0.43
C THR A 118 -0.43 -1.99 -0.89
N ALA A 119 -0.27 -1.05 0.05
CA ALA A 119 0.11 0.32 -0.25
C ALA A 119 1.54 0.37 -0.79
N LYS A 120 2.42 -0.46 -0.22
CA LYS A 120 3.81 -0.66 -0.65
C LYS A 120 4.27 -2.08 -0.30
N HIS A 121 4.87 -2.79 -1.25
CA HIS A 121 5.54 -4.08 -1.02
C HIS A 121 7.07 -3.92 -0.96
N HIS A 122 7.83 -5.02 -0.92
CA HIS A 122 9.30 -5.01 -0.79
C HIS A 122 10.04 -4.38 -1.98
N GLU A 123 9.39 -4.31 -3.14
CA GLU A 123 9.89 -3.57 -4.31
C GLU A 123 9.86 -2.04 -4.11
N GLY A 124 9.32 -1.53 -3.00
CA GLY A 124 9.28 -0.11 -2.65
C GLY A 124 8.33 0.75 -3.49
N PHE A 125 7.64 0.18 -4.49
CA PHE A 125 6.66 0.88 -5.31
C PHE A 125 5.40 1.18 -4.50
N THR A 126 4.97 2.45 -4.47
CA THR A 126 3.73 2.82 -3.76
C THR A 126 2.53 2.90 -4.70
N ASN A 127 1.41 2.31 -4.31
CA ASN A 127 0.13 2.38 -5.02
C ASN A 127 -0.65 3.69 -4.76
N TRP A 128 0.02 4.71 -4.21
CA TRP A 128 -0.44 6.09 -4.05
C TRP A 128 0.66 7.05 -4.49
N GLY A 129 0.36 8.35 -4.65
CA GLY A 129 1.38 9.39 -4.87
C GLY A 129 2.16 9.70 -3.59
N SER A 130 3.37 9.13 -3.44
CA SER A 130 4.18 9.23 -2.22
C SER A 130 5.21 10.35 -2.35
N PRO A 131 5.28 11.32 -1.42
CA PRO A 131 6.34 12.33 -1.44
C PRO A 131 7.74 11.76 -1.16
N ASN A 132 7.83 10.53 -0.64
CA ASN A 132 9.09 9.87 -0.31
C ASN A 132 9.52 8.83 -1.35
N SER A 133 8.63 8.42 -2.26
CA SER A 133 8.91 7.44 -3.33
C SER A 133 8.78 8.14 -4.69
N TRP A 134 9.55 9.21 -4.86
CA TRP A 134 9.50 10.06 -6.05
C TRP A 134 9.73 9.25 -7.33
N ASN A 135 8.81 9.37 -8.30
CA ASN A 135 8.86 8.67 -9.58
C ASN A 135 8.89 7.12 -9.48
N TRP A 136 8.51 6.56 -8.33
CA TRP A 136 8.39 5.13 -8.09
C TRP A 136 7.06 4.82 -7.40
N ASN A 137 5.99 5.27 -8.05
CA ASN A 137 4.62 5.16 -7.55
C ASN A 137 3.57 5.23 -8.66
N SER A 138 2.35 4.79 -8.37
CA SER A 138 1.27 4.64 -9.36
C SER A 138 0.68 5.94 -9.90
N VAL A 139 0.99 7.08 -9.29
CA VAL A 139 0.55 8.41 -9.77
C VAL A 139 1.57 8.96 -10.77
N ASP A 140 2.86 8.82 -10.47
CA ASP A 140 3.94 9.33 -11.32
C ASP A 140 4.20 8.45 -12.55
N VAL A 141 4.03 7.12 -12.43
CA VAL A 141 4.30 6.16 -13.51
C VAL A 141 3.26 5.03 -13.56
N GLY A 142 3.00 4.52 -14.77
CA GLY A 142 2.10 3.39 -14.99
C GLY A 142 0.62 3.83 -15.05
N PRO A 143 -0.20 3.62 -14.00
CA PRO A 143 -1.63 3.92 -14.05
C PRO A 143 -1.99 5.41 -14.06
N HIS A 144 -1.08 6.26 -13.59
CA HIS A 144 -1.33 7.68 -13.30
C HIS A 144 -2.57 7.90 -12.42
N ARG A 145 -2.69 7.08 -11.38
CA ARG A 145 -3.89 6.96 -10.54
C ARG A 145 -3.52 6.64 -9.10
N ASP A 146 -4.25 7.24 -8.14
CA ASP A 146 -4.16 6.86 -6.72
C ASP A 146 -4.99 5.61 -6.47
N LEU A 147 -4.37 4.43 -6.61
CA LEU A 147 -5.05 3.14 -6.48
C LEU A 147 -5.48 2.87 -5.03
N VAL A 148 -4.69 3.34 -4.06
CA VAL A 148 -5.01 3.22 -2.64
C VAL A 148 -6.23 4.07 -2.28
N GLY A 149 -6.25 5.32 -2.74
CA GLY A 149 -7.35 6.26 -2.52
C GLY A 149 -8.65 5.74 -3.12
N ASP A 150 -8.62 5.41 -4.41
CA ASP A 150 -9.79 4.96 -5.17
C ASP A 150 -10.43 3.70 -4.60
N LEU A 151 -9.61 2.66 -4.29
CA LEU A 151 -10.15 1.46 -3.69
C LEU A 151 -10.69 1.74 -2.27
N GLY A 152 -9.99 2.59 -1.52
CA GLY A 152 -10.39 2.93 -0.17
C GLY A 152 -11.75 3.63 -0.11
N GLU A 153 -12.02 4.56 -1.03
CA GLU A 153 -13.33 5.18 -1.16
C GLU A 153 -14.41 4.16 -1.49
N ALA A 154 -14.19 3.33 -2.51
CA ALA A 154 -15.12 2.29 -2.93
C ALA A 154 -15.49 1.33 -1.80
N VAL A 155 -14.48 0.78 -1.10
CA VAL A 155 -14.65 -0.16 0.02
C VAL A 155 -15.45 0.49 1.17
N ARG A 156 -15.13 1.73 1.54
CA ARG A 156 -15.85 2.44 2.61
C ARG A 156 -17.31 2.72 2.25
N ASN A 157 -17.60 3.01 0.99
CA ASN A 157 -18.98 3.19 0.49
C ASN A 157 -19.82 1.90 0.61
N ARG A 158 -19.18 0.72 0.75
CA ARG A 158 -19.86 -0.57 0.98
C ARG A 158 -19.94 -0.94 2.47
N SER A 159 -19.61 0.00 3.36
CA SER A 159 -19.56 -0.20 4.82
C SER A 159 -18.57 -1.30 5.24
N LEU A 160 -17.50 -1.46 4.47
CA LEU A 160 -16.38 -2.32 4.82
C LEU A 160 -15.25 -1.48 5.44
N HIS A 161 -14.50 -2.07 6.35
CA HIS A 161 -13.27 -1.44 6.85
C HIS A 161 -12.15 -1.57 5.81
N TYR A 162 -11.32 -0.53 5.70
CA TYR A 162 -10.19 -0.50 4.79
C TYR A 162 -8.88 -0.36 5.55
N GLY A 163 -7.99 -1.31 5.37
CA GLY A 163 -6.64 -1.33 5.92
C GLY A 163 -5.59 -1.27 4.82
N LEU A 164 -4.36 -1.00 5.22
CA LEU A 164 -3.23 -0.93 4.30
C LEU A 164 -2.09 -1.79 4.84
N TYR A 165 -1.52 -2.58 3.94
CA TYR A 165 -0.24 -3.21 4.18
C TYR A 165 0.86 -2.29 3.66
N ASN A 166 1.86 -2.04 4.50
CA ASN A 166 3.04 -1.28 4.11
C ASN A 166 4.28 -2.04 4.56
N SER A 167 5.07 -2.50 3.59
CA SER A 167 6.36 -3.07 3.88
C SER A 167 7.38 -1.99 4.24
N LEU A 168 8.01 -2.12 5.40
CA LEU A 168 9.16 -1.27 5.78
C LEU A 168 10.45 -1.73 5.11
N TYR A 169 10.54 -3.02 4.79
CA TYR A 169 11.70 -3.64 4.15
C TYR A 169 11.66 -3.41 2.64
N GLU A 170 12.69 -2.76 2.10
CA GLU A 170 12.83 -2.45 0.67
C GLU A 170 14.14 -3.05 0.15
N TRP A 171 14.09 -3.88 -0.91
CA TRP A 171 15.25 -4.65 -1.37
C TRP A 171 16.44 -3.81 -1.81
N PHE A 172 16.22 -2.56 -2.20
CA PHE A 172 17.27 -1.65 -2.66
C PHE A 172 17.72 -0.65 -1.58
N HIS A 173 17.10 -0.64 -0.40
CA HIS A 173 17.39 0.37 0.62
C HIS A 173 18.73 0.07 1.30
N PRO A 174 19.64 1.06 1.48
CA PRO A 174 21.00 0.82 2.00
C PRO A 174 21.10 0.16 3.38
N LEU A 175 20.04 0.22 4.19
CA LEU A 175 19.98 -0.48 5.48
C LEU A 175 19.89 -2.01 5.35
N TYR A 176 19.64 -2.51 4.14
CA TYR A 176 19.32 -3.90 3.86
C TYR A 176 20.24 -4.55 2.81
N LEU A 177 21.25 -3.80 2.34
CA LEU A 177 22.32 -4.24 1.43
C LEU A 177 23.58 -4.55 2.24
#